data_AF-A0A2V7ZP38-F1
#
_entry.id   AF-A0A2V7ZP38-F1
#
_cell.length_a   1.000
_cell.length_b   1.000
_cell.length_c   1.000
_cell.angle_alpha   90.00
_cell.angle_beta   90.00
_cell.angle_gamma   90.00
#
_symmetry.space_group_name_H-M   'P 1'
#
loop_
_entity.id
_entity.type
_entity.pdbx_description
1 polymer ?
#
loop_
_entity_poly.entity_id
_entity_poly.type
_entity_poly.pdbx_seq_one_letter_code
_entity_poly.pdbx_strand_id
1 'polypeptide(L)'
;MLFVAVTLNAQPPTPQGGGGRGRGRGGGVVTSPRNAYPDRPTGDPAAIERGKALYSVNCAFCHGADTRGGDGGPSLLRSGVVLDDQNGELIAPIVQNGRPDRGMPKFAFSPDQIADIATFIHTFRAAGYDESRQKPPSILVGDPKAGEAYFNARCASCHSATGDLRGIATKIPDEKVLQQTWLMPGGGGGRGGPPPVLAPVPTVTVTLPSGETVEGKLQRIDDFNVSLITADGAYRSFRTEGDAPKVAIRDPLQGHRELLRVYSDKDIHNVTAFLVTLK
;
A
#
# COMPACT_ATOMS: atom_id res chain seq x y z
N MET A 1 -51.52 -63.36 -8.07
CA MET A 1 -51.57 -61.97 -8.58
C MET A 1 -51.57 -61.05 -7.38
N LEU A 2 -50.42 -60.44 -7.06
CA LEU A 2 -50.26 -59.56 -5.91
C LEU A 2 -49.65 -58.24 -6.41
N PHE A 3 -50.40 -57.14 -6.26
CA PHE A 3 -50.00 -55.78 -6.61
C PHE A 3 -49.10 -55.20 -5.51
N VAL A 4 -47.99 -54.58 -5.90
CA VAL A 4 -47.13 -53.79 -5.00
C VAL A 4 -47.36 -52.31 -5.30
N ALA A 5 -47.77 -51.55 -4.28
CA ALA A 5 -48.02 -50.12 -4.34
C ALA A 5 -46.71 -49.32 -4.19
N VAL A 6 -46.54 -48.30 -5.02
CA VAL A 6 -45.43 -47.32 -4.95
C VAL A 6 -45.95 -46.07 -4.24
N THR A 7 -45.32 -45.67 -3.14
CA THR A 7 -45.59 -44.43 -2.43
C THR A 7 -44.53 -43.37 -2.76
N LEU A 8 -44.96 -42.27 -3.37
CA LEU A 8 -44.18 -41.05 -3.57
C LEU A 8 -44.15 -40.25 -2.24
N ASN A 9 -42.97 -39.95 -1.71
CA ASN A 9 -42.81 -38.98 -0.62
C ASN A 9 -42.38 -37.62 -1.20
N ALA A 10 -43.22 -36.60 -0.97
CA ALA A 10 -42.98 -35.21 -1.36
C ALA A 10 -42.00 -34.52 -0.39
N GLN A 11 -41.10 -33.69 -0.93
CA GLN A 11 -40.18 -32.84 -0.17
C GLN A 11 -40.90 -31.57 0.37
N PRO A 12 -40.60 -31.12 1.60
CA PRO A 12 -41.20 -29.91 2.16
C PRO A 12 -40.64 -28.61 1.54
N PRO A 13 -41.46 -27.53 1.47
CA PRO A 13 -41.08 -26.27 0.84
C PRO A 13 -40.08 -25.46 1.69
N THR A 14 -39.10 -24.84 1.01
CA THR A 14 -38.16 -23.88 1.59
C THR A 14 -38.85 -22.56 1.95
N PRO A 15 -38.68 -22.00 3.17
CA PRO A 15 -39.21 -20.69 3.51
C PRO A 15 -38.36 -19.56 2.90
N GLN A 16 -39.01 -18.67 2.14
CA GLN A 16 -38.51 -17.36 1.77
C GLN A 16 -38.54 -16.43 2.99
N GLY A 17 -37.37 -15.92 3.41
CA GLY A 17 -37.23 -14.93 4.48
C GLY A 17 -37.10 -13.52 3.91
N GLY A 18 -38.07 -12.66 4.21
CA GLY A 18 -38.24 -11.33 3.65
C GLY A 18 -37.24 -10.27 4.14
N GLY A 19 -37.12 -9.22 3.34
CA GLY A 19 -36.34 -8.03 3.68
C GLY A 19 -36.95 -7.23 4.83
N GLY A 20 -36.12 -6.89 5.80
CA GLY A 20 -36.44 -5.98 6.90
C GLY A 20 -35.30 -4.98 7.10
N ARG A 21 -35.60 -3.69 6.86
CA ARG A 21 -34.70 -2.57 7.19
C ARG A 21 -34.66 -2.40 8.70
N GLY A 22 -33.51 -2.64 9.32
CA GLY A 22 -33.23 -2.33 10.72
C GLY A 22 -31.94 -1.54 10.84
N ARG A 23 -32.04 -0.25 11.20
CA ARG A 23 -30.90 0.58 11.60
C ARG A 23 -30.40 0.09 12.96
N GLY A 24 -29.17 -0.42 13.02
CA GLY A 24 -28.50 -0.84 14.24
C GLY A 24 -26.99 -0.64 14.13
N ARG A 25 -26.47 0.32 14.89
CA ARG A 25 -25.07 0.73 14.97
C ARG A 25 -24.33 -0.31 15.82
N GLY A 26 -23.43 -1.08 15.22
CA GLY A 26 -22.58 -2.05 15.93
C GLY A 26 -21.51 -2.61 15.01
N GLY A 27 -20.26 -2.21 15.23
CA GLY A 27 -19.11 -2.68 14.46
C GLY A 27 -18.84 -4.16 14.71
N GLY A 28 -19.16 -4.99 13.71
CA GLY A 28 -18.68 -6.35 13.59
C GLY A 28 -17.86 -6.43 12.31
N VAL A 29 -16.55 -6.55 12.45
CA VAL A 29 -15.65 -6.89 11.33
C VAL A 29 -16.08 -8.27 10.83
N VAL A 30 -16.59 -8.34 9.61
CA VAL A 30 -16.78 -9.62 8.91
C VAL A 30 -15.39 -10.12 8.56
N THR A 31 -14.79 -10.93 9.44
CA THR A 31 -13.56 -11.67 9.15
C THR A 31 -13.91 -12.85 8.25
N SER A 32 -13.56 -12.77 6.96
CA SER A 32 -13.63 -13.94 6.07
C SER A 32 -12.62 -15.02 6.52
N PRO A 33 -13.04 -16.26 6.82
CA PRO A 33 -12.18 -17.25 7.48
C PRO A 33 -11.52 -18.22 6.48
N ARG A 34 -10.78 -17.72 5.49
CA ARG A 34 -10.08 -18.62 4.52
C ARG A 34 -8.64 -18.30 4.18
N ASN A 35 -7.97 -17.33 4.82
CA ASN A 35 -6.53 -17.10 4.62
C ASN A 35 -5.87 -16.17 5.67
N ALA A 36 -6.44 -16.03 6.88
CA ALA A 36 -5.79 -15.23 7.91
C ALA A 36 -4.71 -16.09 8.58
N TYR A 37 -3.44 -15.79 8.32
CA TYR A 37 -2.34 -16.26 9.17
C TYR A 37 -2.63 -15.79 10.61
N PRO A 38 -2.46 -16.64 11.64
CA PRO A 38 -2.71 -16.21 13.02
C PRO A 38 -1.78 -15.05 13.37
N ASP A 39 -2.32 -13.97 13.96
CA ASP A 39 -1.51 -12.90 14.54
C ASP A 39 -0.71 -13.47 15.70
N ARG A 40 0.55 -13.80 15.45
CA ARG A 40 1.50 -14.30 16.45
C ARG A 40 2.30 -13.14 17.05
N PRO A 41 2.49 -13.11 18.38
CA PRO A 41 3.44 -12.19 18.98
C PRO A 41 4.82 -12.42 18.37
N THR A 42 5.57 -11.34 18.15
CA THR A 42 6.95 -11.43 17.65
C THR A 42 7.78 -12.23 18.65
N GLY A 43 8.37 -13.33 18.17
CA GLY A 43 9.25 -14.17 18.99
C GLY A 43 10.48 -13.41 19.50
N ASP A 44 11.17 -14.00 20.48
CA ASP A 44 12.42 -13.44 21.03
C ASP A 44 13.44 -13.17 19.90
N PRO A 45 13.95 -11.93 19.72
CA PRO A 45 14.94 -11.61 18.70
C PRO A 45 16.17 -12.53 18.71
N ALA A 46 16.62 -12.99 19.89
CA ALA A 46 17.74 -13.91 19.97
C ALA A 46 17.39 -15.31 19.44
N ALA A 47 16.18 -15.79 19.70
CA ALA A 47 15.66 -17.03 19.13
C ALA A 47 15.48 -16.95 17.61
N ILE A 48 14.99 -15.80 17.11
CA ILE A 48 14.88 -15.53 15.67
C ILE A 48 16.26 -15.63 15.00
N GLU A 49 17.30 -15.00 15.55
CA GLU A 49 18.64 -15.03 14.95
C GLU A 49 19.27 -16.43 15.00
N ARG A 50 19.12 -17.18 16.10
CA ARG A 50 19.56 -18.59 16.16
C ARG A 50 18.82 -19.45 15.15
N GLY A 51 17.51 -19.31 15.08
CA GLY A 51 16.65 -20.01 14.14
C GLY A 51 16.99 -19.71 12.70
N LYS A 52 17.25 -18.44 12.37
CA LYS A 52 17.68 -17.99 11.05
C LYS A 52 19.00 -18.62 10.65
N ALA A 53 19.98 -18.70 11.55
CA ALA A 53 21.27 -19.31 11.28
C ALA A 53 21.12 -20.81 10.97
N LEU A 54 20.35 -21.54 11.80
CA LEU A 54 20.05 -22.96 11.58
C LEU A 54 19.29 -23.19 10.27
N TYR A 55 18.27 -22.39 10.01
CA TYR A 55 17.45 -22.48 8.80
C TYR A 55 18.26 -22.19 7.53
N SER A 56 19.10 -21.16 7.54
CA SER A 56 19.89 -20.74 6.39
C SER A 56 20.85 -21.83 5.92
N VAL A 57 21.44 -22.57 6.87
CA VAL A 57 22.40 -23.65 6.57
C VAL A 57 21.69 -24.93 6.12
N ASN A 58 20.53 -25.26 6.71
CA ASN A 58 19.96 -26.61 6.58
C ASN A 58 18.67 -26.68 5.75
N CYS A 59 17.93 -25.57 5.62
CA CYS A 59 16.56 -25.59 5.09
C CYS A 59 16.37 -24.66 3.89
N ALA A 60 17.07 -23.52 3.87
CA ALA A 60 16.88 -22.47 2.87
C ALA A 60 17.16 -22.90 1.43
N PHE A 61 18.04 -23.88 1.22
CA PHE A 61 18.36 -24.41 -0.12
C PHE A 61 17.13 -24.99 -0.83
N CYS A 62 16.26 -25.70 -0.09
CA CYS A 62 15.05 -26.30 -0.64
C CYS A 62 13.83 -25.39 -0.43
N HIS A 63 13.69 -24.82 0.76
CA HIS A 63 12.49 -24.09 1.17
C HIS A 63 12.57 -22.58 0.93
N GLY A 64 13.67 -22.09 0.32
CA GLY A 64 13.92 -20.67 0.05
C GLY A 64 14.35 -19.91 1.30
N ALA A 65 15.19 -18.88 1.16
CA ALA A 65 15.65 -18.07 2.29
C ALA A 65 14.50 -17.34 3.04
N ASP A 66 13.36 -17.15 2.36
CA ASP A 66 12.15 -16.53 2.88
C ASP A 66 11.03 -17.56 3.20
N THR A 67 11.37 -18.85 3.23
CA THR A 67 10.45 -19.98 3.52
C THR A 67 9.34 -20.19 2.49
N ARG A 68 9.40 -19.52 1.33
CA ARG A 68 8.35 -19.59 0.30
C ARG A 68 8.49 -20.74 -0.68
N GLY A 69 9.53 -21.53 -0.56
CA GLY A 69 9.82 -22.66 -1.45
C GLY A 69 10.58 -22.23 -2.70
N GLY A 70 10.87 -23.23 -3.53
CA GLY A 70 11.56 -23.10 -4.81
C GLY A 70 11.61 -24.46 -5.52
N ASP A 71 12.48 -24.60 -6.51
CA ASP A 71 12.62 -25.85 -7.27
C ASP A 71 13.05 -27.05 -6.39
N GLY A 72 13.70 -26.78 -5.25
CA GLY A 72 14.17 -27.79 -4.31
C GLY A 72 13.17 -28.20 -3.22
N GLY A 73 12.03 -27.51 -3.06
CA GLY A 73 11.10 -27.80 -1.98
C GLY A 73 9.88 -26.88 -1.88
N PRO A 74 8.81 -27.33 -1.20
CA PRO A 74 7.55 -26.61 -1.12
C PRO A 74 7.64 -25.35 -0.23
N SER A 75 6.68 -24.46 -0.44
CA SER A 75 6.43 -23.32 0.45
C SER A 75 6.04 -23.76 1.85
N LEU A 76 6.76 -23.28 2.87
CA LEU A 76 6.42 -23.52 4.27
C LEU A 76 5.30 -22.61 4.74
N LEU A 77 5.19 -21.40 4.19
CA LEU A 77 4.17 -20.41 4.59
C LEU A 77 2.72 -20.88 4.43
N ARG A 78 2.46 -21.72 3.43
CA ARG A 78 1.11 -22.24 3.15
C ARG A 78 0.89 -23.65 3.69
N SER A 79 1.87 -24.18 4.41
CA SER A 79 1.75 -25.51 5.02
C SER A 79 0.80 -25.43 6.20
N GLY A 80 -0.26 -26.24 6.21
CA GLY A 80 -1.17 -26.35 7.37
C GLY A 80 -0.41 -26.64 8.66
N VAL A 81 0.65 -27.45 8.59
CA VAL A 81 1.54 -27.71 9.73
C VAL A 81 2.13 -26.43 10.29
N VAL A 82 2.73 -25.58 9.47
CA VAL A 82 3.38 -24.32 9.91
C VAL A 82 2.36 -23.27 10.34
N LEU A 83 1.18 -23.29 9.72
CA LEU A 83 0.06 -22.44 10.08
C LEU A 83 -0.52 -22.79 11.44
N ASP A 84 -0.56 -24.08 11.80
CA ASP A 84 -1.12 -24.56 13.06
C ASP A 84 -0.06 -24.63 14.20
N ASP A 85 1.22 -24.76 13.84
CA ASP A 85 2.37 -24.88 14.75
C ASP A 85 2.57 -23.63 15.61
N GLN A 86 2.81 -23.77 16.91
CA GLN A 86 3.04 -22.64 17.81
C GLN A 86 4.51 -22.47 18.19
N ASN A 87 5.18 -23.55 18.58
CA ASN A 87 6.53 -23.56 19.12
C ASN A 87 7.40 -24.68 18.51
N GLY A 88 7.06 -25.15 17.31
CA GLY A 88 7.76 -26.24 16.64
C GLY A 88 7.26 -27.64 16.96
N GLU A 89 6.17 -27.80 17.71
CA GLU A 89 5.61 -29.09 18.09
C GLU A 89 5.08 -29.91 16.91
N LEU A 90 4.59 -29.26 15.85
CA LEU A 90 4.14 -29.91 14.63
C LEU A 90 5.26 -30.01 13.60
N ILE A 91 6.24 -29.11 13.65
CA ILE A 91 7.42 -29.11 12.78
C ILE A 91 8.42 -30.19 13.19
N ALA A 92 8.64 -30.39 14.50
CA ALA A 92 9.62 -31.33 15.06
C ALA A 92 9.54 -32.75 14.49
N PRO A 93 8.37 -33.43 14.49
CA PRO A 93 8.29 -34.79 13.97
C PRO A 93 8.62 -34.88 12.47
N ILE A 94 8.38 -33.82 11.69
CA ILE A 94 8.67 -33.81 10.25
C ILE A 94 10.16 -33.62 10.02
N VAL A 95 10.80 -32.72 10.77
CA VAL A 95 12.23 -32.44 10.64
C VAL A 95 13.08 -33.62 11.12
N GLN A 96 12.68 -34.26 12.21
CA GLN A 96 13.42 -35.39 12.79
C GLN A 96 13.25 -36.68 11.98
N ASN A 97 12.04 -36.95 11.48
CA ASN A 97 11.79 -38.15 10.66
C ASN A 97 12.09 -37.95 9.18
N GLY A 98 12.23 -36.70 8.72
CA GLY A 98 12.36 -36.36 7.31
C GLY A 98 11.16 -36.82 6.48
N ARG A 99 11.25 -36.60 5.17
CA ARG A 99 10.38 -37.22 4.16
C ARG A 99 11.25 -37.75 3.02
N PRO A 100 11.97 -38.87 3.23
CA PRO A 100 12.92 -39.37 2.24
C PRO A 100 12.26 -39.72 0.90
N ASP A 101 11.00 -40.16 0.93
CA ASP A 101 10.15 -40.41 -0.24
C ASP A 101 9.90 -39.16 -1.09
N ARG A 102 10.09 -37.96 -0.51
CA ARG A 102 9.90 -36.66 -1.15
C ARG A 102 11.18 -35.81 -1.16
N GLY A 103 12.34 -36.42 -0.90
CA GLY A 103 13.64 -35.75 -0.94
C GLY A 103 13.98 -34.88 0.27
N MET A 104 13.18 -34.86 1.34
CA MET A 104 13.51 -34.12 2.57
C MET A 104 14.32 -35.03 3.52
N PRO A 105 15.61 -34.70 3.80
CA PRO A 105 16.43 -35.52 4.69
C PRO A 105 15.99 -35.38 6.15
N LYS A 106 16.51 -36.29 6.98
CA LYS A 106 16.34 -36.25 8.44
C LYS A 106 17.34 -35.28 9.05
N PHE A 107 16.90 -34.50 10.05
CA PHE A 107 17.78 -33.64 10.83
C PHE A 107 17.67 -33.94 12.32
N ALA A 108 18.80 -34.20 12.95
CA ALA A 108 18.89 -34.45 14.38
C ALA A 108 19.05 -33.14 15.15
N PHE A 109 17.98 -32.34 15.20
CA PHE A 109 17.93 -31.12 16.01
C PHE A 109 17.33 -31.38 17.39
N SER A 110 17.86 -30.68 18.40
CA SER A 110 17.26 -30.66 19.74
C SER A 110 15.90 -29.95 19.73
N PRO A 111 15.05 -30.18 20.74
CA PRO A 111 13.78 -29.46 20.86
C PRO A 111 13.95 -27.94 20.81
N ASP A 112 14.95 -27.39 21.49
CA ASP A 112 15.23 -25.95 21.51
C ASP A 112 15.65 -25.42 20.13
N GLN A 113 16.46 -26.18 19.39
CA GLN A 113 16.86 -25.82 18.03
C GLN A 113 15.65 -25.80 17.08
N ILE A 114 14.72 -26.73 17.25
CA ILE A 114 13.49 -26.78 16.44
C ILE A 114 12.57 -25.60 16.80
N ALA A 115 12.46 -25.26 18.09
CA ALA A 115 11.70 -24.10 18.54
C ALA A 115 12.27 -22.78 17.99
N ASP A 116 13.60 -22.63 17.97
CA ASP A 116 14.26 -21.49 17.35
C ASP A 116 13.97 -21.42 15.83
N ILE A 117 14.07 -22.54 15.11
CA ILE A 117 13.74 -22.62 13.68
C ILE A 117 12.26 -22.27 13.42
N ALA A 118 11.35 -22.82 14.22
CA ALA A 118 9.91 -22.52 14.13
C ALA A 118 9.65 -21.02 14.36
N THR A 119 10.27 -20.46 15.40
CA THR A 119 10.22 -19.03 15.72
C THR A 119 10.66 -18.17 14.54
N PHE A 120 11.76 -18.54 13.86
CA PHE A 120 12.20 -17.86 12.64
C PHE A 120 11.18 -18.01 11.49
N ILE A 121 10.66 -19.21 11.23
CA ILE A 121 9.65 -19.45 10.17
C ILE A 121 8.39 -18.62 10.43
N HIS A 122 8.00 -18.43 11.69
CA HIS A 122 6.82 -17.65 12.08
C HIS A 122 7.00 -16.13 11.96
N THR A 123 8.22 -15.64 11.72
CA THR A 123 8.43 -14.22 11.39
C THR A 123 7.81 -13.84 10.05
N PHE A 124 7.67 -14.82 9.15
CA PHE A 124 7.12 -14.60 7.82
C PHE A 124 5.59 -14.72 7.83
N ARG A 125 4.91 -13.73 7.24
CA ARG A 125 3.46 -13.73 7.10
C ARG A 125 3.05 -14.48 5.83
N ALA A 126 2.13 -15.44 5.96
CA ALA A 126 1.56 -16.17 4.81
C ALA A 126 0.54 -15.35 4.00
N ALA A 127 -0.04 -14.33 4.63
CA ALA A 127 -0.99 -13.39 4.02
C ALA A 127 -0.57 -11.94 4.31
N GLY A 128 -0.69 -11.07 3.30
CA GLY A 128 -0.28 -9.66 3.37
C GLY A 128 0.80 -9.30 2.34
N TYR A 129 0.93 -7.99 2.09
CA TYR A 129 2.01 -7.43 1.28
C TYR A 129 3.32 -7.65 2.05
N ASP A 130 4.17 -8.56 1.60
CA ASP A 130 5.47 -8.80 2.23
C ASP A 130 6.53 -7.87 1.64
N GLU A 131 6.87 -6.84 2.40
CA GLU A 131 7.91 -5.87 2.05
C GLU A 131 9.28 -6.51 1.82
N SER A 132 9.56 -7.69 2.40
CA SER A 132 10.87 -8.36 2.28
C SER A 132 11.20 -8.85 0.87
N ARG A 133 10.19 -9.07 0.01
CA ARG A 133 10.39 -9.37 -1.43
C ARG A 133 10.14 -8.18 -2.36
N GLN A 134 9.45 -7.15 -1.88
CA GLN A 134 9.03 -6.00 -2.68
C GLN A 134 9.82 -4.72 -2.37
N LYS A 135 11.02 -4.85 -1.79
CA LYS A 135 11.99 -3.76 -1.79
C LYS A 135 12.94 -3.96 -2.98
N PRO A 136 12.64 -3.38 -4.17
CA PRO A 136 13.67 -3.20 -5.16
C PRO A 136 14.91 -2.62 -4.48
N PRO A 137 16.13 -3.07 -4.82
CA PRO A 137 17.35 -2.60 -4.19
C PRO A 137 17.46 -1.06 -4.21
N SER A 138 16.85 -0.41 -5.20
CA SER A 138 16.50 1.01 -5.19
C SER A 138 15.50 1.30 -6.32
N ILE A 139 14.72 2.38 -6.21
CA ILE A 139 13.90 2.92 -7.32
C ILE A 139 14.70 3.90 -8.20
N LEU A 140 15.93 4.23 -7.82
CA LEU A 140 16.82 5.16 -8.53
C LEU A 140 17.54 4.46 -9.69
N VAL A 141 16.78 4.10 -10.71
CA VAL A 141 17.30 3.50 -11.95
C VAL A 141 17.50 4.51 -13.08
N GLY A 142 17.23 5.79 -12.82
CA GLY A 142 17.31 6.87 -13.81
C GLY A 142 18.70 7.55 -13.90
N ASP A 143 18.87 8.36 -14.94
CA ASP A 143 20.02 9.24 -15.13
C ASP A 143 19.74 10.63 -14.52
N PRO A 144 20.48 11.05 -13.48
CA PRO A 144 20.26 12.34 -12.83
C PRO A 144 20.55 13.54 -13.75
N LYS A 145 21.44 13.43 -14.74
CA LYS A 145 21.71 14.53 -15.69
C LYS A 145 20.55 14.70 -16.67
N ALA A 146 20.00 13.59 -17.16
CA ALA A 146 18.78 13.64 -17.97
C ALA A 146 17.59 14.15 -17.15
N GLY A 147 17.52 13.79 -15.86
CA GLY A 147 16.53 14.29 -14.92
C GLY A 147 16.62 15.80 -14.69
N GLU A 148 17.82 16.32 -14.52
CA GLU A 148 18.06 17.76 -14.41
C GLU A 148 17.64 18.52 -15.66
N ALA A 149 17.99 18.01 -16.85
CA ALA A 149 17.58 18.61 -18.11
C ALA A 149 16.05 18.63 -18.26
N TYR A 150 15.37 17.53 -17.91
CA TYR A 150 13.91 17.47 -17.92
C TYR A 150 13.29 18.44 -16.90
N PHE A 151 13.83 18.47 -15.67
CA PHE A 151 13.41 19.38 -14.61
C PHE A 151 13.49 20.83 -15.07
N ASN A 152 14.63 21.23 -15.66
CA ASN A 152 14.83 22.58 -16.19
C ASN A 152 13.84 22.92 -17.32
N ALA A 153 13.44 21.94 -18.13
CA ALA A 153 12.52 22.16 -19.24
C ALA A 153 11.03 22.18 -18.83
N ARG A 154 10.64 21.45 -17.77
CA ARG A 154 9.22 21.19 -17.45
C ARG A 154 8.79 21.59 -16.04
N CYS A 155 9.73 21.69 -15.10
CA CYS A 155 9.45 21.96 -13.69
C CYS A 155 9.95 23.35 -13.27
N ALA A 156 11.01 23.86 -13.91
CA ALA A 156 11.69 25.07 -13.49
C ALA A 156 10.91 26.38 -13.67
N SER A 157 9.77 26.35 -14.38
CA SER A 157 8.85 27.49 -14.44
C SER A 157 8.14 27.76 -13.10
N CYS A 158 8.05 26.75 -12.23
CA CYS A 158 7.40 26.82 -10.92
C CYS A 158 8.34 26.52 -9.75
N HIS A 159 9.28 25.60 -9.95
CA HIS A 159 10.17 25.09 -8.91
C HIS A 159 11.63 25.48 -9.16
N SER A 160 12.42 25.61 -8.11
CA SER A 160 13.85 25.85 -8.17
C SER A 160 14.61 24.82 -7.34
N ALA A 161 15.58 24.15 -7.97
CA ALA A 161 16.47 23.21 -7.30
C ALA A 161 17.28 23.85 -6.15
N THR A 162 17.56 25.16 -6.25
CA THR A 162 18.27 25.94 -5.23
C THR A 162 17.35 26.75 -4.33
N GLY A 163 16.07 26.85 -4.69
CA GLY A 163 15.03 27.57 -3.95
C GLY A 163 14.18 26.64 -3.10
N ASP A 164 12.93 26.45 -3.50
CA ASP A 164 11.92 25.71 -2.75
C ASP A 164 12.23 24.20 -2.63
N LEU A 165 12.91 23.61 -3.63
CA LEU A 165 13.33 22.21 -3.60
C LEU A 165 14.71 21.98 -2.98
N ARG A 166 15.36 23.03 -2.48
CA ARG A 166 16.65 22.88 -1.81
C ARG A 166 16.52 21.91 -0.62
N GLY A 167 17.38 20.90 -0.61
CA GLY A 167 17.42 19.86 0.42
C GLY A 167 16.20 18.95 0.46
N ILE A 168 15.45 18.83 -0.64
CA ILE A 168 14.27 17.94 -0.69
C ILE A 168 14.62 16.48 -0.39
N ALA A 169 15.78 16.00 -0.83
CA ALA A 169 16.24 14.64 -0.54
C ALA A 169 16.53 14.42 0.97
N THR A 170 16.92 15.48 1.68
CA THR A 170 17.10 15.44 3.13
C THR A 170 15.75 15.45 3.86
N LYS A 171 14.75 16.17 3.32
CA LYS A 171 13.40 16.24 3.88
C LYS A 171 12.58 14.97 3.64
N ILE A 172 12.79 14.30 2.51
CA ILE A 172 12.12 13.07 2.11
C ILE A 172 13.19 12.02 1.76
N PRO A 173 13.75 11.33 2.77
CA PRO A 173 14.88 10.42 2.58
C PRO A 173 14.50 9.09 1.90
N ASP A 174 13.21 8.72 1.91
CA ASP A 174 12.73 7.55 1.19
C ASP A 174 12.47 7.92 -0.28
N GLU A 175 13.24 7.31 -1.17
CA GLU A 175 13.24 7.58 -2.62
C GLU A 175 11.88 7.29 -3.28
N LYS A 176 11.16 6.27 -2.81
CA LYS A 176 9.83 5.92 -3.32
C LYS A 176 8.80 6.95 -2.87
N VAL A 177 8.89 7.40 -1.62
CA VAL A 177 8.05 8.49 -1.11
C VAL A 177 8.37 9.80 -1.85
N LEU A 178 9.65 10.09 -2.12
CA LEU A 178 10.05 11.24 -2.90
C LEU A 178 9.45 11.20 -4.31
N GLN A 179 9.60 10.07 -5.02
CA GLN A 179 9.02 9.88 -6.36
C GLN A 179 7.50 10.10 -6.35
N GLN A 180 6.80 9.47 -5.41
CA GLN A 180 5.36 9.61 -5.28
C GLN A 180 4.95 11.06 -4.96
N THR A 181 5.72 11.75 -4.12
CA THR A 181 5.41 13.10 -3.66
C THR A 181 5.46 14.11 -4.81
N TRP A 182 6.50 14.07 -5.65
CA TRP A 182 6.59 15.01 -6.77
C TRP A 182 5.68 14.61 -7.94
N LEU A 183 5.43 13.31 -8.14
CA LEU A 183 4.49 12.85 -9.16
C LEU A 183 3.05 13.28 -8.83
N MET A 184 2.65 13.15 -7.57
CA MET A 184 1.31 13.45 -7.07
C MET A 184 1.35 14.21 -5.74
N PRO A 185 1.66 15.53 -5.75
CA PRO A 185 1.69 16.31 -4.52
C PRO A 185 0.29 16.38 -3.88
N GLY A 186 0.20 16.20 -2.56
CA GLY A 186 -1.07 16.09 -1.83
C GLY A 186 -1.83 14.77 -2.03
N GLY A 187 -1.42 13.92 -2.98
CA GLY A 187 -2.00 12.61 -3.26
C GLY A 187 -1.25 11.48 -2.54
N GLY A 188 -1.18 11.54 -1.22
CA GLY A 188 -0.42 10.56 -0.42
C GLY A 188 -1.17 10.18 0.85
N GLY A 189 -2.10 9.22 0.78
CA GLY A 189 -2.88 8.83 1.95
C GLY A 189 -3.59 7.50 1.77
N GLY A 190 -2.99 6.58 1.01
CA GLY A 190 -3.47 5.21 0.92
C GLY A 190 -3.47 4.55 2.31
N ARG A 191 -4.31 3.52 2.50
CA ARG A 191 -4.34 2.73 3.76
C ARG A 191 -2.93 2.25 4.11
N GLY A 192 -2.34 2.81 5.17
CA GLY A 192 -1.01 2.45 5.67
C GLY A 192 0.17 3.23 5.08
N GLY A 193 -0.07 4.23 4.21
CA GLY A 193 0.99 5.11 3.70
C GLY A 193 1.30 6.28 4.64
N PRO A 194 2.49 6.91 4.52
CA PRO A 194 2.83 8.13 5.26
C PRO A 194 1.83 9.26 4.96
N PRO A 195 1.62 10.20 5.90
CA PRO A 195 0.67 11.30 5.71
C PRO A 195 1.02 12.16 4.49
N PRO A 196 0.02 12.72 3.80
CA PRO A 196 0.27 13.47 2.58
C PRO A 196 1.05 14.73 2.90
N VAL A 197 2.04 15.05 2.06
CA VAL A 197 2.62 16.39 2.04
C VAL A 197 1.50 17.35 1.64
N LEU A 198 1.16 18.28 2.53
CA LEU A 198 0.07 19.23 2.31
C LEU A 198 0.35 20.07 1.07
N ALA A 199 -0.53 19.99 0.08
CA ALA A 199 -0.48 20.84 -1.09
C ALA A 199 -1.02 22.24 -0.78
N PRO A 200 -0.49 23.29 -1.41
CA PRO A 200 -1.07 24.63 -1.30
C PRO A 200 -2.51 24.64 -1.80
N VAL A 201 -3.39 25.35 -1.08
CA VAL A 201 -4.80 25.50 -1.47
C VAL A 201 -4.90 26.42 -2.69
N PRO A 202 -5.71 26.10 -3.72
CA PRO A 202 -5.95 26.99 -4.84
C PRO A 202 -6.45 28.36 -4.40
N THR A 203 -6.05 29.42 -5.10
CA THR A 203 -6.61 30.75 -4.93
C THR A 203 -7.55 31.08 -6.08
N VAL A 204 -8.50 31.98 -5.82
CA VAL A 204 -9.48 32.41 -6.81
C VAL A 204 -9.65 33.92 -6.76
N THR A 205 -9.70 34.54 -7.93
CA THR A 205 -10.05 35.94 -8.12
C THR A 205 -11.40 35.99 -8.83
N VAL A 206 -12.40 36.58 -8.17
CA VAL A 206 -13.75 36.78 -8.69
C VAL A 206 -13.91 38.24 -9.10
N THR A 207 -14.22 38.49 -10.36
CA THR A 207 -14.50 39.84 -10.89
C THR A 207 -16.01 40.01 -11.06
N LEU A 208 -16.59 40.91 -10.27
CA LEU A 208 -18.01 41.23 -10.30
C LEU A 208 -18.39 42.02 -11.56
N PRO A 209 -19.68 42.03 -11.96
CA PRO A 209 -20.16 42.88 -13.05
C PRO A 209 -19.86 44.37 -12.86
N SER A 210 -19.72 44.82 -11.60
CA SER A 210 -19.30 46.18 -11.25
C SER A 210 -17.83 46.48 -11.57
N GLY A 211 -17.03 45.46 -11.90
CA GLY A 211 -15.58 45.56 -12.07
C GLY A 211 -14.77 45.37 -10.78
N GLU A 212 -15.42 45.29 -9.62
CA GLU A 212 -14.76 44.97 -8.35
C GLU A 212 -14.20 43.55 -8.37
N THR A 213 -13.00 43.36 -7.81
CA THR A 213 -12.35 42.05 -7.69
C THR A 213 -12.27 41.62 -6.24
N VAL A 214 -12.56 40.34 -5.99
CA VAL A 214 -12.45 39.72 -4.67
C VAL A 214 -11.55 38.50 -4.79
N GLU A 215 -10.45 38.49 -4.05
CA GLU A 215 -9.46 37.41 -4.05
C GLU A 215 -9.45 36.67 -2.72
N GLY A 216 -9.26 35.35 -2.77
CA GLY A 216 -9.05 34.54 -1.57
C GLY A 216 -8.72 33.10 -1.88
N LYS A 217 -8.65 32.29 -0.81
CA LYS A 217 -8.48 30.83 -0.93
C LYS A 217 -9.80 30.23 -1.40
N LEU A 218 -9.76 29.42 -2.45
CA LEU A 218 -10.95 28.76 -2.97
C LEU A 218 -11.49 27.76 -1.96
N GLN A 219 -12.76 27.92 -1.57
CA GLN A 219 -13.44 27.02 -0.63
C GLN A 219 -14.32 26.01 -1.38
N ARG A 220 -15.08 26.48 -2.38
CA ARG A 220 -15.95 25.64 -3.22
C ARG A 220 -16.19 26.32 -4.57
N ILE A 221 -16.30 25.51 -5.62
CA ILE A 221 -16.83 25.94 -6.90
C ILE A 221 -17.73 24.84 -7.46
N ASP A 222 -18.89 25.24 -7.99
CA ASP A 222 -19.80 24.41 -8.76
C ASP A 222 -20.50 25.25 -9.84
N ASP A 223 -21.41 24.64 -10.58
CA ASP A 223 -22.10 25.26 -11.72
C ASP A 223 -22.90 26.53 -11.33
N PHE A 224 -23.22 26.70 -10.04
CA PHE A 224 -24.08 27.77 -9.55
C PHE A 224 -23.36 28.75 -8.63
N ASN A 225 -22.26 28.37 -8.01
CA ASN A 225 -21.59 29.19 -7.02
C ASN A 225 -20.08 29.05 -7.02
N VAL A 226 -19.40 30.15 -6.73
CA VAL A 226 -17.99 30.20 -6.32
C VAL A 226 -17.91 30.80 -4.92
N SER A 227 -17.18 30.13 -4.03
CA SER A 227 -16.93 30.65 -2.68
C SER A 227 -15.46 30.58 -2.27
N LEU A 228 -15.06 31.58 -1.51
CA LEU A 228 -13.68 31.83 -1.11
C LEU A 228 -13.59 32.38 0.32
N ILE A 229 -12.42 32.21 0.92
CA ILE A 229 -12.04 32.85 2.18
C ILE A 229 -11.04 33.96 1.85
N THR A 230 -11.39 35.21 2.12
CA THR A 230 -10.54 36.38 1.89
C THR A 230 -9.39 36.43 2.90
N ALA A 231 -8.40 37.30 2.67
CA ALA A 231 -7.19 37.40 3.50
C ALA A 231 -7.47 37.74 4.98
N ASP A 232 -8.56 38.47 5.25
CA ASP A 232 -9.08 38.80 6.59
C ASP A 232 -9.89 37.67 7.24
N GLY A 233 -10.05 36.53 6.55
CA GLY A 233 -10.77 35.36 7.04
C GLY A 233 -12.27 35.37 6.75
N ALA A 234 -12.81 36.37 6.05
CA ALA A 234 -14.22 36.42 5.73
C ALA A 234 -14.61 35.42 4.62
N TYR A 235 -15.73 34.72 4.82
CA TYR A 235 -16.31 33.86 3.78
C TYR A 235 -17.13 34.71 2.80
N ARG A 236 -16.84 34.58 1.51
CA ARG A 236 -17.56 35.23 0.41
C ARG A 236 -18.07 34.17 -0.55
N SER A 237 -19.31 34.31 -1.01
CA SER A 237 -19.92 33.42 -1.99
C SER A 237 -20.61 34.25 -3.06
N PHE A 238 -20.45 33.85 -4.31
CA PHE A 238 -21.01 34.52 -5.47
C PHE A 238 -21.75 33.51 -6.32
N ARG A 239 -22.97 33.84 -6.72
CA ARG A 239 -23.74 33.02 -7.65
C ARG A 239 -23.23 33.24 -9.06
N THR A 240 -23.06 32.17 -9.82
CA THR A 240 -22.70 32.20 -11.24
C THR A 240 -23.96 32.12 -12.09
N GLU A 241 -24.15 33.11 -12.96
CA GLU A 241 -25.25 33.18 -13.93
C GLU A 241 -24.68 33.60 -15.29
N GLY A 242 -24.71 32.68 -16.25
CA GLY A 242 -24.05 32.87 -17.55
C GLY A 242 -22.55 33.10 -17.38
N ASP A 243 -22.05 34.21 -17.92
CA ASP A 243 -20.62 34.56 -17.90
C ASP A 243 -20.20 35.44 -16.71
N ALA A 244 -21.08 35.63 -15.72
CA ALA A 244 -20.85 36.49 -14.56
C ALA A 244 -21.03 35.74 -13.21
N PRO A 245 -20.20 36.05 -12.19
CA PRO A 245 -18.97 36.84 -12.24
C PRO A 245 -17.86 36.12 -13.01
N LYS A 246 -16.86 36.86 -13.51
CA LYS A 246 -15.68 36.22 -14.12
C LYS A 246 -14.83 35.59 -13.02
N VAL A 247 -14.45 34.33 -13.18
CA VAL A 247 -13.69 33.58 -12.18
C VAL A 247 -12.34 33.16 -12.76
N ALA A 248 -11.26 33.60 -12.14
CA ALA A 248 -9.91 33.14 -12.44
C ALA A 248 -9.38 32.31 -11.28
N ILE A 249 -9.11 31.02 -11.52
CA ILE A 249 -8.56 30.10 -10.51
C ILE A 249 -7.07 29.92 -10.76
N ARG A 250 -6.28 30.02 -9.69
CA ARG A 250 -4.87 29.64 -9.68
C ARG A 250 -4.71 28.38 -8.84
N ASP A 251 -4.58 27.25 -9.50
CA ASP A 251 -4.34 25.94 -8.88
C ASP A 251 -2.87 25.52 -9.05
N PRO A 252 -2.05 25.56 -7.98
CA PRO A 252 -0.64 25.17 -8.03
C PRO A 252 -0.42 23.71 -8.46
N LEU A 253 -1.42 22.83 -8.31
CA LEU A 253 -1.31 21.43 -8.69
C LEU A 253 -1.75 21.15 -10.12
N GLN A 254 -2.33 22.13 -10.83
CA GLN A 254 -2.82 21.91 -12.20
C GLN A 254 -1.71 21.38 -13.12
N GLY A 255 -0.53 22.00 -13.07
CA GLY A 255 0.62 21.57 -13.89
C GLY A 255 1.05 20.12 -13.59
N HIS A 256 1.06 19.71 -12.31
CA HIS A 256 1.36 18.31 -11.97
C HIS A 256 0.35 17.34 -12.58
N ARG A 257 -0.96 17.65 -12.52
CA ARG A 257 -2.02 16.78 -13.08
C ARG A 257 -1.95 16.67 -14.60
N GLU A 258 -1.61 17.76 -15.28
CA GLU A 258 -1.42 17.77 -16.73
C GLU A 258 -0.18 16.93 -17.11
N LEU A 259 0.89 17.02 -16.33
CA LEU A 259 2.11 16.26 -16.57
C LEU A 259 1.92 14.73 -16.44
N LEU A 260 0.98 14.25 -15.63
CA LEU A 260 0.67 12.80 -15.51
C LEU A 260 0.29 12.13 -16.83
N ARG A 261 -0.24 12.89 -17.78
CA ARG A 261 -0.63 12.37 -19.09
C ARG A 261 0.53 12.27 -20.07
N VAL A 262 1.66 12.89 -19.75
CA VAL A 262 2.82 13.02 -20.65
C VAL A 262 4.09 12.41 -20.10
N TYR A 263 4.17 12.09 -18.81
CA TYR A 263 5.32 11.40 -18.25
C TYR A 263 5.51 10.04 -18.91
N SER A 264 6.74 9.77 -19.33
CA SER A 264 7.19 8.40 -19.55
C SER A 264 7.76 7.83 -18.24
N ASP A 265 7.80 6.51 -18.14
CA ASP A 265 8.46 5.80 -17.03
C ASP A 265 9.92 6.26 -16.85
N LYS A 266 10.62 6.43 -17.99
CA LYS A 266 11.99 6.95 -18.02
C LYS A 266 12.11 8.35 -17.43
N ASP A 267 11.17 9.26 -17.74
CA ASP A 267 11.20 10.63 -17.19
C ASP A 267 11.02 10.62 -15.67
N ILE A 268 10.09 9.79 -15.18
CA ILE A 268 9.83 9.64 -13.75
C ILE A 268 11.09 9.18 -13.01
N HIS A 269 11.77 8.16 -13.53
CA HIS A 269 13.00 7.67 -12.94
C HIS A 269 14.15 8.68 -13.01
N ASN A 270 14.32 9.36 -14.15
CA ASN A 270 15.37 10.36 -14.33
C ASN A 270 15.18 11.57 -13.39
N VAL A 271 13.98 12.14 -13.32
CA VAL A 271 13.67 13.27 -12.43
C VAL A 271 13.86 12.87 -10.97
N THR A 272 13.42 11.67 -10.57
CA THR A 272 13.64 11.18 -9.20
C THR A 272 15.13 11.04 -8.89
N ALA A 273 15.92 10.47 -9.81
CA ALA A 273 17.37 10.36 -9.65
C ALA A 273 18.04 11.74 -9.49
N PHE A 274 17.59 12.75 -10.22
CA PHE A 274 18.05 14.14 -10.04
C PHE A 274 17.67 14.70 -8.68
N LEU A 275 16.41 14.59 -8.26
CA LEU A 275 15.94 15.18 -6.99
C LEU A 275 16.65 14.60 -5.77
N VAL A 276 17.07 13.33 -5.80
CA VAL A 276 17.88 12.71 -4.72
C VAL A 276 19.24 13.38 -4.56
N THR A 277 19.76 14.05 -5.60
CA THR A 277 21.03 14.80 -5.51
C THR A 277 20.89 16.12 -4.74
N LEU A 278 19.66 16.62 -4.55
CA LEU A 278 19.36 17.90 -3.90
C LEU A 278 19.27 17.74 -2.38
N LYS A 279 20.43 17.67 -1.71
CA LYS A 279 20.56 17.51 -0.25
C LYS A 279 20.63 18.82 0.53
#